data_AF-A0A3D3USJ3-F1
#
_entry.id   AF-A0A3D3USJ3-F1
#
_cell.length_a   1.000
_cell.length_b   1.000
_cell.length_c   1.000
_cell.angle_alpha   90.00
_cell.angle_beta   90.00
_cell.angle_gamma   90.00
#
_symmetry.space_group_name_H-M   'P 1'
#
loop_
_entity.id
_entity.type
_entity.pdbx_description
1 polymer ?
#
loop_
_entity_poly.entity_id
_entity_poly.type
_entity_poly.pdbx_seq_one_letter_code
_entity_poly.pdbx_strand_id
1 'polypeptide(L)'
;TFAHPEVSLLAACYENNVPFTIHVGIGTDVIDQHPSFDGRAKGGCSGRDFLIYTNEITKLNNGGVVLNIGSAVTGPEVLLKAVSIAANTGSVPNEILTADFDLRENVSRASVCRGHPARDSRAGRPRHDRTPSTQSDESSQGYYFRDQKSVVTRIPQAFAGKGFYIQGNQKQTFPLLYKKTIQLSQQKGIEQ
;
A
#
# COMPACT_ATOMS: atom_id res chain seq x y z
N THR A 1 -10.23 -24.75 -20.71
CA THR A 1 -9.56 -23.51 -21.15
C THR A 1 -10.16 -22.35 -20.38
N PHE A 2 -9.34 -21.42 -19.88
CA PHE A 2 -9.84 -20.23 -19.17
C PHE A 2 -10.41 -19.25 -20.19
N ALA A 3 -11.57 -18.65 -19.90
CA ALA A 3 -12.12 -17.61 -20.77
C ALA A 3 -11.39 -16.29 -20.46
N HIS A 4 -10.84 -15.64 -21.49
CA HIS A 4 -10.15 -14.34 -21.42
C HIS A 4 -8.84 -14.29 -20.59
N PRO A 5 -7.85 -15.17 -20.85
CA PRO A 5 -6.56 -15.09 -20.17
C PRO A 5 -5.83 -13.76 -20.42
N GLU A 6 -6.07 -13.10 -21.56
CA GLU A 6 -5.41 -11.86 -21.99
C GLU A 6 -5.72 -10.63 -21.11
N VAL A 7 -6.78 -10.68 -20.29
CA VAL A 7 -7.12 -9.61 -19.33
C VAL A 7 -6.96 -10.05 -17.88
N SER A 8 -6.50 -11.29 -17.63
CA SER A 8 -6.34 -11.83 -16.28
C SER A 8 -4.99 -11.46 -15.70
N LEU A 9 -5.00 -10.71 -14.58
CA LEU A 9 -3.78 -10.36 -13.85
C LEU A 9 -3.05 -11.61 -13.35
N LEU A 10 -3.78 -12.64 -12.90
CA LEU A 10 -3.19 -13.89 -12.43
C LEU A 10 -2.50 -14.65 -13.58
N ALA A 11 -3.11 -14.68 -14.77
CA ALA A 11 -2.51 -15.31 -15.93
C ALA A 11 -1.22 -14.57 -16.33
N ALA A 12 -1.27 -13.23 -16.41
CA ALA A 12 -0.10 -12.41 -16.70
C ALA A 12 1.03 -12.61 -15.69
N CYS A 13 0.73 -12.66 -14.38
CA CYS A 13 1.73 -12.94 -13.35
C CYS A 13 2.37 -14.33 -13.52
N TYR A 14 1.56 -15.35 -13.80
CA TYR A 14 2.04 -16.71 -14.06
C TYR A 14 2.97 -16.77 -15.27
N GLU A 15 2.57 -16.17 -16.40
CA GLU A 15 3.35 -16.14 -17.64
C GLU A 15 4.68 -15.39 -17.49
N ASN A 16 4.71 -14.36 -16.64
CA ASN A 16 5.90 -13.53 -16.41
C ASN A 16 6.74 -13.98 -15.20
N ASN A 17 6.42 -15.12 -14.57
CA ASN A 17 7.08 -15.61 -13.35
C ASN A 17 7.10 -14.56 -12.22
N VAL A 18 6.07 -13.73 -12.12
CA VAL A 18 5.89 -12.75 -11.04
C VAL A 18 5.04 -13.37 -9.95
N PRO A 19 5.53 -13.49 -8.70
CA PRO A 19 4.73 -14.02 -7.61
C PRO A 19 3.45 -13.21 -7.40
N PHE A 20 2.31 -13.91 -7.37
CA PHE A 20 1.00 -13.34 -7.03
C PHE A 20 0.53 -13.96 -5.71
N THR A 21 0.29 -13.12 -4.70
CA THR A 21 -0.06 -13.58 -3.35
C THR A 21 -1.43 -13.04 -2.94
N ILE A 22 -2.21 -13.88 -2.24
CA ILE A 22 -3.53 -13.54 -1.71
C ILE A 22 -3.47 -13.59 -0.19
N HIS A 23 -3.73 -12.45 0.46
CA HIS A 23 -3.74 -12.33 1.91
C HIS A 23 -5.18 -12.17 2.41
N VAL A 24 -5.74 -13.27 2.92
CA VAL A 24 -7.16 -13.35 3.25
C VAL A 24 -7.43 -13.06 4.72
N GLY A 25 -8.56 -12.42 4.99
CA GLY A 25 -9.16 -12.40 6.31
C GLY A 25 -10.17 -13.54 6.46
N ILE A 26 -10.33 -14.05 7.68
CA ILE A 26 -11.44 -14.95 8.00
C ILE A 26 -12.66 -14.10 8.36
N GLY A 27 -13.79 -14.34 7.68
CA GLY A 27 -15.01 -13.55 7.79
C GLY A 27 -15.03 -12.29 6.93
N THR A 28 -14.00 -12.05 6.09
CA THR A 28 -13.96 -10.89 5.19
C THR A 28 -14.54 -11.19 3.82
N ASP A 29 -14.44 -12.45 3.38
CA ASP A 29 -14.84 -12.84 2.04
C ASP A 29 -16.19 -13.55 2.07
N VAL A 30 -17.04 -13.30 1.06
CA VAL A 30 -18.37 -13.90 0.97
C VAL A 30 -18.34 -15.43 0.99
N ILE A 31 -17.26 -16.03 0.49
CA ILE A 31 -17.08 -17.48 0.44
C ILE A 31 -17.00 -18.12 1.84
N ASP A 32 -16.67 -17.35 2.88
CA ASP A 32 -16.53 -17.88 4.25
C ASP A 32 -17.87 -18.34 4.83
N GLN A 33 -18.98 -17.91 4.22
CA GLN A 33 -20.34 -18.32 4.59
C GLN A 33 -20.80 -19.59 3.84
N HIS A 34 -20.06 -20.04 2.83
CA HIS A 34 -20.45 -21.18 2.02
C HIS A 34 -20.23 -22.50 2.79
N PRO A 35 -21.11 -23.50 2.68
CA PRO A 35 -20.96 -24.78 3.39
C PRO A 35 -19.65 -25.54 3.08
N SER A 36 -19.03 -25.27 1.94
CA SER A 36 -17.73 -25.86 1.56
C SER A 36 -16.52 -25.07 2.07
N PHE A 37 -16.72 -24.03 2.88
CA PHE A 37 -15.63 -23.24 3.42
C PHE A 37 -14.73 -24.10 4.31
N ASP A 38 -13.44 -24.12 3.98
CA ASP A 38 -12.40 -24.76 4.79
C ASP A 38 -11.39 -23.71 5.27
N GLY A 39 -11.48 -23.37 6.55
CA GLY A 39 -10.58 -22.41 7.19
C GLY A 39 -9.11 -22.86 7.23
N ARG A 40 -8.85 -24.18 7.30
CA ARG A 40 -7.48 -24.71 7.24
C ARG A 40 -6.89 -24.52 5.85
N ALA A 41 -7.67 -24.81 4.81
CA ALA A 41 -7.24 -24.60 3.43
C ALA A 41 -7.00 -23.11 3.14
N LYS A 42 -7.99 -22.25 3.46
CA LYS A 42 -7.92 -20.81 3.23
C LYS A 42 -6.75 -20.16 3.99
N GLY A 43 -6.69 -20.38 5.29
CA GLY A 43 -5.63 -19.83 6.15
C GLY A 43 -4.25 -20.40 5.80
N GLY A 44 -4.16 -21.70 5.51
CA GLY A 44 -2.93 -22.34 5.11
C GLY A 44 -2.37 -21.82 3.79
N CYS A 45 -3.22 -21.54 2.80
CA CYS A 45 -2.82 -20.91 1.55
C CYS A 45 -2.34 -19.47 1.77
N SER A 46 -3.13 -18.65 2.48
CA SER A 46 -2.73 -17.26 2.75
C SER A 46 -1.45 -17.15 3.58
N GLY A 47 -1.18 -18.10 4.48
CA GLY A 47 0.07 -18.16 5.24
C GLY A 47 1.28 -18.48 4.36
N ARG A 48 1.14 -19.39 3.38
CA ARG A 48 2.20 -19.66 2.39
C ARG A 48 2.46 -18.44 1.51
N ASP A 49 1.40 -17.80 1.05
CA ASP A 49 1.47 -16.56 0.26
C ASP A 49 2.15 -15.43 1.03
N PHE A 50 1.90 -15.32 2.34
CA PHE A 50 2.59 -14.35 3.20
C PHE A 50 4.12 -14.58 3.25
N LEU A 51 4.56 -15.83 3.29
CA LEU A 51 6.00 -16.14 3.25
C LEU A 51 6.62 -15.84 1.88
N ILE A 52 5.91 -16.13 0.78
CA ILE A 52 6.34 -15.76 -0.58
C ILE A 52 6.50 -14.25 -0.69
N TYR A 53 5.49 -13.49 -0.26
CA TYR A 53 5.54 -12.03 -0.25
C TYR A 53 6.69 -11.50 0.61
N THR A 54 6.88 -12.07 1.81
CA THR A 54 7.99 -11.68 2.71
C THR A 54 9.35 -11.94 2.07
N ASN A 55 9.52 -13.05 1.36
CA ASN A 55 10.73 -13.34 0.61
C ASN A 55 10.98 -12.30 -0.50
N GLU A 56 9.96 -11.82 -1.20
CA GLU A 56 10.14 -10.71 -2.16
C GLU A 56 10.55 -9.41 -1.47
N ILE A 57 10.00 -9.11 -0.28
CA ILE A 57 10.40 -7.95 0.52
C ILE A 57 11.89 -8.00 0.92
N THR A 58 12.45 -9.18 1.19
CA THR A 58 13.89 -9.31 1.51
C THR A 58 14.82 -8.86 0.38
N LYS A 59 14.31 -8.76 -0.85
CA LYS A 59 15.08 -8.31 -2.03
C LYS A 59 15.12 -6.79 -2.18
N LEU A 60 14.41 -6.05 -1.33
CA LEU A 60 14.33 -4.57 -1.37
C LEU A 60 15.41 -3.90 -0.51
N ASN A 61 16.63 -4.46 -0.50
CA ASN A 61 17.76 -3.99 0.31
C ASN A 61 18.61 -2.90 -0.36
N ASN A 62 18.36 -2.60 -1.63
CA ASN A 62 19.08 -1.62 -2.43
C ASN A 62 18.09 -0.75 -3.22
N GLY A 63 17.06 -0.29 -2.53
CA GLY A 63 15.91 0.38 -3.12
C GLY A 63 14.78 -0.59 -3.48
N GLY A 64 13.75 -0.02 -4.10
CA GLY A 64 12.53 -0.75 -4.45
C GLY A 64 11.30 0.12 -4.36
N VAL A 65 10.18 -0.34 -4.91
CA VAL A 65 8.92 0.38 -4.89
C VAL A 65 7.82 -0.52 -4.34
N VAL A 66 7.10 -0.03 -3.33
CA VAL A 66 5.89 -0.66 -2.81
C VAL A 66 4.70 0.26 -3.04
N LEU A 67 3.71 -0.22 -3.77
CA LEU A 67 2.47 0.51 -4.06
C LEU A 67 1.32 -0.12 -3.27
N ASN A 68 0.73 0.63 -2.35
CA ASN A 68 -0.51 0.25 -1.68
C ASN A 68 -1.68 0.94 -2.39
N ILE A 69 -2.55 0.15 -3.02
CA ILE A 69 -3.64 0.67 -3.84
C ILE A 69 -4.98 0.24 -3.22
N GLY A 70 -5.69 1.18 -2.61
CA GLY A 70 -7.06 0.96 -2.12
C GLY A 70 -7.21 0.07 -0.91
N SER A 71 -6.14 -0.18 -0.15
CA SER A 71 -6.20 -0.96 1.08
C SER A 71 -5.86 -0.11 2.30
N ALA A 72 -6.84 0.18 3.15
CA ALA A 72 -6.62 0.92 4.39
C ALA A 72 -6.02 0.07 5.52
N VAL A 73 -6.18 -1.27 5.47
CA VAL A 73 -5.85 -2.17 6.60
C VAL A 73 -4.99 -3.35 6.14
N THR A 74 -5.51 -4.29 5.35
CA THR A 74 -4.83 -5.56 5.05
C THR A 74 -3.45 -5.37 4.43
N GLY A 75 -3.35 -4.60 3.34
CA GLY A 75 -2.09 -4.27 2.67
C GLY A 75 -1.04 -3.65 3.62
N PRO A 76 -1.35 -2.53 4.30
CA PRO A 76 -0.44 -1.92 5.28
C PRO A 76 0.00 -2.87 6.40
N GLU A 77 -0.92 -3.69 6.93
CA GLU A 77 -0.60 -4.63 8.01
C GLU A 77 0.29 -5.77 7.50
N VAL A 78 -0.01 -6.36 6.35
CA VAL A 78 0.82 -7.39 5.71
C VAL A 78 2.22 -6.86 5.41
N LEU A 79 2.33 -5.66 4.82
CA LEU A 79 3.62 -5.03 4.55
C LEU A 79 4.42 -4.79 5.83
N LEU A 80 3.79 -4.25 6.88
CA LEU A 80 4.44 -3.97 8.16
C LEU A 80 5.05 -5.24 8.77
N LYS A 81 4.35 -6.38 8.70
CA LYS A 81 4.87 -7.65 9.21
C LYS A 81 5.99 -8.19 8.32
N ALA A 82 5.82 -8.12 6.99
CA ALA A 82 6.82 -8.60 6.04
C ALA A 82 8.16 -7.85 6.18
N VAL A 83 8.15 -6.50 6.24
CA VAL A 83 9.38 -5.71 6.41
C VAL A 83 10.04 -5.96 7.77
N SER A 84 9.23 -6.19 8.82
CA SER A 84 9.76 -6.53 10.13
C SER A 84 10.44 -7.90 10.14
N ILE A 85 9.84 -8.90 9.50
CA ILE A 85 10.46 -10.23 9.36
C ILE A 85 11.74 -10.12 8.55
N ALA A 86 11.71 -9.47 7.39
CA ALA A 86 12.88 -9.30 6.53
C ALA A 86 14.06 -8.65 7.27
N ALA A 87 13.79 -7.58 8.03
CA ALA A 87 14.81 -6.93 8.86
C ALA A 87 15.35 -7.84 9.96
N ASN A 88 14.47 -8.56 10.67
CA ASN A 88 14.87 -9.46 11.76
C ASN A 88 15.62 -10.71 11.27
N THR A 89 15.45 -11.13 10.01
CA THR A 89 16.19 -12.23 9.39
C THR A 89 17.51 -11.78 8.75
N GLY A 90 17.89 -10.51 8.87
CA GLY A 90 19.16 -9.97 8.37
C GLY A 90 19.11 -9.43 6.94
N SER A 91 17.95 -9.47 6.27
CA SER A 91 17.73 -8.91 4.94
C SER A 91 16.96 -7.61 5.05
N VAL A 92 17.59 -6.62 5.68
CA VAL A 92 16.98 -5.33 6.01
C VAL A 92 16.63 -4.58 4.73
N PRO A 93 15.34 -4.23 4.50
CA PRO A 93 14.97 -3.34 3.41
C PRO A 93 15.66 -1.98 3.56
N ASN A 94 16.04 -1.35 2.46
CA ASN A 94 16.74 -0.06 2.51
C ASN A 94 16.44 0.76 1.26
N GLU A 95 16.35 2.08 1.43
CA GLU A 95 16.06 3.07 0.36
C GLU A 95 14.75 2.81 -0.40
N ILE A 96 13.77 2.21 0.27
CA ILE A 96 12.48 1.85 -0.35
C ILE A 96 11.60 3.08 -0.59
N LEU A 97 10.95 3.12 -1.76
CA LEU A 97 9.89 4.07 -2.06
C LEU A 97 8.55 3.41 -1.79
N THR A 98 7.71 4.08 -1.02
CA THR A 98 6.36 3.58 -0.73
C THR A 98 5.33 4.60 -1.18
N ALA A 99 4.21 4.14 -1.70
CA ALA A 99 3.14 5.01 -2.17
C ALA A 99 1.78 4.45 -1.80
N ASP A 100 0.96 5.27 -1.16
CA ASP A 100 -0.42 4.95 -0.81
C ASP A 100 -1.38 5.70 -1.74
N PHE A 101 -2.31 4.98 -2.37
CA PHE A 101 -3.31 5.52 -3.28
C PHE A 101 -4.70 5.37 -2.68
N ASP A 102 -5.29 6.51 -2.30
CA ASP A 102 -6.59 6.53 -1.63
C ASP A 102 -7.38 7.82 -1.90
N LEU A 103 -8.69 7.77 -1.66
CA LEU A 103 -9.63 8.86 -1.78
C LEU A 103 -9.64 9.78 -0.56
N ARG A 104 -9.30 9.25 0.63
CA ARG A 104 -9.32 10.03 1.88
C ARG A 104 -8.40 11.23 1.80
N GLU A 105 -8.74 12.29 2.52
CA GLU A 105 -7.81 13.39 2.69
C GLU A 105 -6.54 12.91 3.40
N ASN A 106 -5.41 13.40 2.93
CA ASN A 106 -4.16 13.13 3.60
C ASN A 106 -4.13 13.86 4.95
N VAL A 107 -4.20 13.11 6.05
CA VAL A 107 -4.19 13.68 7.39
C VAL A 107 -2.82 14.27 7.74
N SER A 108 -1.75 13.81 7.07
CA SER A 108 -0.39 14.39 7.20
C SER A 108 -0.17 15.68 6.40
N ARG A 109 -1.08 16.05 5.49
CA ARG A 109 -0.95 17.25 4.61
C ARG A 109 -2.10 18.26 4.73
N ALA A 110 -2.99 18.12 5.70
CA ALA A 110 -4.01 19.15 5.97
C ALA A 110 -3.40 20.51 6.44
N SER A 111 -2.07 20.61 6.58
CA SER A 111 -1.38 21.84 6.98
C SER A 111 -0.33 22.37 5.99
N VAL A 112 -0.14 21.74 4.82
CA VAL A 112 0.87 22.21 3.85
C VAL A 112 0.23 22.39 2.47
N CYS A 113 -0.01 23.66 2.14
CA CYS A 113 -0.48 24.23 0.87
C CYS A 113 -2.00 24.23 0.64
N ARG A 114 -2.67 25.28 1.14
CA ARG A 114 -3.48 26.19 0.29
C ARG A 114 -3.82 27.45 1.11
N GLY A 115 -3.19 28.56 0.77
CA GLY A 115 -3.58 29.90 1.24
C GLY A 115 -4.89 30.36 0.62
N HIS A 116 -5.97 29.61 0.80
CA HIS A 116 -7.34 30.00 0.49
C HIS A 116 -8.24 29.45 1.62
N PRO A 117 -8.96 30.31 2.35
CA PRO A 117 -9.86 29.85 3.39
C PRO A 117 -11.07 29.19 2.73
N ALA A 118 -11.11 27.85 2.73
CA ALA A 118 -12.40 27.18 2.62
C ALA A 118 -13.15 27.46 3.93
N ARG A 119 -13.95 28.53 3.91
CA ARG A 119 -14.98 28.82 4.91
C ARG A 119 -15.89 27.60 5.01
N ASP A 120 -15.76 26.85 6.09
CA ASP A 120 -16.88 26.07 6.62
C ASP A 120 -17.59 26.95 7.63
N SER A 121 -18.82 27.33 7.30
CA SER A 121 -19.65 28.25 8.08
C SER A 121 -20.48 27.56 9.17
N ARG A 122 -20.21 26.29 9.55
CA ARG A 122 -21.05 25.59 10.54
C ARG A 122 -20.37 24.78 11.65
N ALA A 123 -19.10 25.02 11.96
CA ALA A 123 -18.54 24.57 13.24
C ALA A 123 -17.29 25.38 13.61
N GLY A 124 -17.42 26.31 14.56
CA GLY A 124 -16.33 27.10 15.12
C GLY A 124 -15.37 26.28 16.01
N ARG A 125 -14.78 25.19 15.50
CA ARG A 125 -13.64 24.55 16.16
C ARG A 125 -12.35 24.93 15.43
N PRO A 126 -11.32 25.41 16.13
CA PRO A 126 -10.03 25.67 15.50
C PRO A 126 -9.51 24.37 14.89
N ARG A 127 -9.12 24.40 13.61
CA ARG A 127 -8.39 23.30 12.98
C ARG A 127 -7.02 23.27 13.66
N HIS A 128 -6.86 22.41 14.66
CA HIS A 128 -5.56 22.13 15.26
C HIS A 128 -4.56 21.88 14.13
N ASP A 129 -3.48 22.66 14.14
CA ASP A 129 -2.21 22.43 13.44
C ASP A 129 -1.95 20.92 13.28
N ARG A 130 -1.85 20.46 12.03
CA ARG A 130 -1.59 19.05 11.69
C ARG A 130 -0.27 18.94 10.95
N THR A 131 0.80 19.14 11.68
CA THR A 131 2.13 18.66 11.33
C THR A 131 2.14 17.10 11.24
N PRO A 132 3.03 16.47 10.44
CA PRO A 132 3.13 15.01 10.31
C PRO A 132 3.33 14.24 11.62
N SER A 133 3.73 14.94 12.69
CA SER A 133 3.79 14.47 14.09
C SER A 133 2.43 14.04 14.66
N THR A 134 1.32 14.47 14.05
CA THR A 134 -0.04 14.11 14.48
C THR A 134 -0.41 12.64 14.30
N GLN A 135 0.30 11.86 13.49
CA GLN A 135 0.00 10.41 13.33
C GLN A 135 0.49 9.54 14.51
N SER A 136 1.24 10.13 15.43
CA SER A 136 1.72 9.47 16.66
C SER A 136 0.83 9.77 17.88
N ASP A 137 -0.03 10.79 17.79
CA ASP A 137 -0.97 11.15 18.84
C ASP A 137 -2.21 10.24 18.81
N GLU A 138 -2.33 9.35 19.80
CA GLU A 138 -3.42 8.36 19.90
C GLU A 138 -4.81 8.98 20.06
N SER A 139 -4.88 10.24 20.50
CA SER A 139 -6.12 10.98 20.63
C SER A 139 -6.61 11.55 19.29
N SER A 140 -5.75 11.57 18.27
CA SER A 140 -6.08 12.05 16.93
C SER A 140 -6.72 10.96 16.08
N GLN A 141 -7.68 11.33 15.24
CA GLN A 141 -8.27 10.40 14.26
C GLN A 141 -7.21 9.83 13.30
N GLY A 142 -6.21 10.63 12.95
CA GLY A 142 -5.14 10.25 12.01
C GLY A 142 -4.29 9.07 12.50
N TYR A 143 -4.19 8.88 13.82
CA TYR A 143 -3.47 7.75 14.41
C TYR A 143 -3.96 6.38 13.95
N TYR A 144 -5.25 6.27 13.62
CA TYR A 144 -5.92 5.03 13.25
C TYR A 144 -5.85 4.72 11.75
N PHE A 145 -5.32 5.62 10.93
CA PHE A 145 -5.14 5.39 9.49
C PHE A 145 -3.85 4.62 9.22
N ARG A 146 -3.96 3.28 9.24
CA ARG A 146 -2.82 2.35 9.15
C ARG A 146 -2.02 2.49 7.88
N ASP A 147 -2.68 2.78 6.77
CA ASP A 147 -2.08 3.06 5.47
C ASP A 147 -1.18 4.31 5.49
N GLN A 148 -1.70 5.47 5.91
CA GLN A 148 -0.90 6.70 6.03
C GLN A 148 0.21 6.57 7.07
N LYS A 149 -0.09 5.90 8.19
CA LYS A 149 0.84 5.74 9.30
C LYS A 149 1.94 4.73 9.00
N SER A 150 1.63 3.62 8.34
CA SER A 150 2.60 2.56 8.09
C SER A 150 3.27 2.77 6.74
N VAL A 151 2.49 2.85 5.66
CA VAL A 151 3.00 2.90 4.29
C VAL A 151 3.65 4.24 4.01
N VAL A 152 3.05 5.37 4.39
CA VAL A 152 3.56 6.70 4.00
C VAL A 152 4.62 7.25 4.95
N THR A 153 4.51 6.94 6.24
CA THR A 153 5.38 7.54 7.26
C THR A 153 6.35 6.54 7.88
N ARG A 154 5.89 5.58 8.68
CA ARG A 154 6.77 4.77 9.53
C ARG A 154 7.72 3.86 8.75
N ILE A 155 7.22 3.06 7.83
CA ILE A 155 8.01 2.06 7.10
C ILE A 155 9.13 2.74 6.29
N PRO A 156 8.85 3.69 5.38
CA PRO A 156 9.92 4.34 4.62
C PRO A 156 10.92 5.06 5.52
N GLN A 157 10.48 5.76 6.58
CA GLN A 157 11.39 6.43 7.52
C GLN A 157 12.31 5.45 8.26
N ALA A 158 11.81 4.26 8.62
CA ALA A 158 12.60 3.24 9.31
C ALA A 158 13.67 2.60 8.42
N PHE A 159 13.51 2.66 7.09
CA PHE A 159 14.35 1.96 6.11
C PHE A 159 15.02 2.91 5.11
N ALA A 160 15.40 4.12 5.57
CA ALA A 160 16.06 5.17 4.77
C ALA A 160 15.35 5.51 3.44
N GLY A 161 14.05 5.27 3.38
CA GLY A 161 13.19 5.39 2.23
C GLY A 161 12.33 6.65 2.25
N LYS A 162 11.42 6.75 1.28
CA LYS A 162 10.47 7.87 1.17
C LYS A 162 9.07 7.39 0.84
N GLY A 163 8.11 7.84 1.65
CA GLY A 163 6.70 7.58 1.44
C GLY A 163 5.96 8.73 0.77
N PHE A 164 4.98 8.36 -0.06
CA PHE A 164 4.10 9.27 -0.78
C PHE A 164 2.64 8.91 -0.52
N TYR A 165 1.80 9.92 -0.34
CA TYR A 165 0.36 9.75 -0.32
C TYR A 165 -0.23 10.42 -1.56
N ILE A 166 -0.94 9.65 -2.37
CA ILE A 166 -1.54 10.09 -3.62
C ILE A 166 -3.04 10.10 -3.42
N GLN A 167 -3.55 11.28 -3.09
CA GLN A 167 -4.98 11.50 -2.93
C GLN A 167 -5.67 11.57 -4.30
N GLY A 168 -6.65 10.69 -4.55
CA GLY A 168 -7.50 10.77 -5.73
C GLY A 168 -8.13 9.44 -6.12
N ASN A 169 -9.03 9.49 -7.10
CA ASN A 169 -9.66 8.27 -7.61
C ASN A 169 -8.63 7.39 -8.31
N GLN A 170 -8.48 6.14 -7.87
CA GLN A 170 -7.51 5.18 -8.40
C GLN A 170 -7.69 4.90 -9.89
N LYS A 171 -8.91 5.04 -10.43
CA LYS A 171 -9.18 4.97 -11.87
C LYS A 171 -8.50 6.08 -12.66
N GLN A 172 -8.07 7.16 -12.00
CA GLN A 172 -7.33 8.25 -12.60
C GLN A 172 -5.86 8.19 -12.19
N THR A 173 -5.57 8.09 -10.88
CA THR A 173 -4.21 8.23 -10.34
C THR A 173 -3.29 7.11 -10.79
N PHE A 174 -3.73 5.84 -10.77
CA PHE A 174 -2.89 4.71 -11.13
C PHE A 174 -2.63 4.62 -12.65
N PRO A 175 -3.63 4.78 -13.55
CA PRO A 175 -3.35 4.85 -14.99
C PRO A 175 -2.47 6.04 -15.39
N LEU A 176 -2.58 7.19 -14.71
CA LEU A 176 -1.70 8.33 -14.95
C LEU A 176 -0.25 8.05 -14.54
N LEU A 177 -0.04 7.39 -13.39
CA LEU A 177 1.28 6.93 -12.99
C LEU A 177 1.88 6.04 -14.08
N TYR A 178 1.14 5.01 -14.51
CA TYR A 178 1.60 4.10 -15.56
C TYR A 178 1.99 4.84 -16.84
N LYS A 179 1.11 5.71 -17.36
CA LYS A 179 1.41 6.52 -18.56
C LYS A 179 2.68 7.35 -18.41
N LYS A 180 2.89 7.96 -17.25
CA LYS A 180 4.09 8.76 -16.97
C LYS A 180 5.34 7.90 -16.86
N THR A 181 5.26 6.73 -16.25
CA THR A 181 6.38 5.78 -16.17
C THR A 181 6.79 5.32 -17.56
N ILE A 182 5.85 4.92 -18.43
CA ILE A 182 6.13 4.53 -19.81
C ILE A 182 6.78 5.67 -20.59
N GLN A 183 6.21 6.88 -20.50
CA GLN A 183 6.76 8.07 -21.16
C GLN A 183 8.21 8.35 -20.73
N LEU A 184 8.49 8.27 -19.42
CA LEU A 184 9.83 8.49 -18.88
C LEU A 184 10.81 7.37 -19.26
N SER A 185 10.35 6.11 -19.31
CA SER A 185 11.17 4.97 -19.75
C SER A 185 11.64 5.15 -21.19
N GLN A 186 10.72 5.54 -22.07
CA GLN A 186 11.00 5.83 -23.49
C GLN A 186 11.99 6.99 -23.65
N GLN A 187 11.81 8.07 -22.88
CA GLN A 187 12.73 9.22 -22.89
C GLN A 187 14.14 8.87 -22.42
N LYS A 188 14.27 7.87 -21.53
CA LYS A 188 15.55 7.41 -20.99
C LYS A 188 16.19 6.28 -21.80
N GLY A 189 15.55 5.79 -22.86
CA GLY A 189 16.05 4.67 -23.66
C GLY A 189 16.10 3.35 -22.89
N ILE A 190 15.27 3.19 -21.85
CA ILE A 190 15.14 1.93 -21.11
C ILE A 190 14.12 1.08 -21.88
N GLU A 191 14.60 0.09 -22.63
CA GLU A 191 13.76 -0.96 -23.23
C GLU A 191 13.20 -1.87 -22.12
N GLN A 192 11.94 -2.31 -22.30
CA GLN A 192 11.27 -3.25 -21.39
C GLN A 192 11.55 -4.70 -21.76
#